data_AF-A0A8T2WPC8-F1
#
_entry.id   AF-A0A8T2WPC8-F1
#
_cell.length_a   1.000
_cell.length_b   1.000
_cell.length_c   1.000
_cell.angle_alpha   90.00
_cell.angle_beta   90.00
_cell.angle_gamma   90.00
#
_symmetry.space_group_name_H-M   'P 1'
#
loop_
_entity.id
_entity.type
_entity.pdbx_description
1 polymer ?
#
loop_
_entity_poly.entity_id
_entity_poly.type
_entity_poly.pdbx_seq_one_letter_code
_entity_poly.pdbx_strand_id
1 'polypeptide(L)'
;MKGVEMQQQQLELGRSGESHSDSDPLLQNQADASSTQEITVNNEDIENVSVPCCRICLETDCEPGDELISPCMCKGTQQFVHRSCLDHWRSVKEGFAFSHCTTCKAQFHLRVALSEDNSWRKMKFRLFVTRDIVFVFFAVQIVIAAMGGFAYLMDKDGTFRNSFSDGWDRILSKHPIPFYYCIGVLAFFVLLGFFGLILHCSSLNSNDPRMAGCQNCCYGWGILDCFPASMEACFALVVVFVILFAILGIAYGFLAATMAIQKIWQRHYHILIKRELTKEYIVEDLHGSYSPAKLDSEHEERLKMVKLL
;
A
#
# COMPACT_ATOMS: atom_id res chain seq x y z
N MET A 1 -12.90 6.84 21.74
CA MET A 1 -12.24 6.67 23.06
C MET A 1 -11.06 5.74 22.87
N LYS A 2 -9.88 6.11 23.42
CA LYS A 2 -8.68 5.30 23.72
C LYS A 2 -8.05 4.47 22.57
N GLY A 3 -6.76 4.70 22.27
CA GLY A 3 -5.96 3.69 21.56
C GLY A 3 -4.86 4.15 20.58
N VAL A 4 -4.32 5.38 20.62
CA VAL A 4 -3.13 5.74 19.82
C VAL A 4 -2.18 6.67 20.61
N GLU A 5 -1.65 6.15 21.72
CA GLU A 5 -0.51 6.74 22.45
C GLU A 5 0.47 5.61 22.79
N MET A 6 1.45 5.36 21.92
CA MET A 6 2.75 4.71 22.20
C MET A 6 3.51 4.47 20.89
N GLN A 7 4.16 5.51 20.34
CA GLN A 7 5.25 5.31 19.36
C GLN A 7 6.16 6.54 19.19
N GLN A 8 6.50 7.20 20.30
CA GLN A 8 7.35 8.40 20.27
C GLN A 8 8.41 8.42 21.39
N GLN A 9 9.29 7.42 21.40
CA GLN A 9 10.61 7.55 22.04
C GLN A 9 11.57 6.44 21.58
N GLN A 10 12.42 6.74 20.58
CA GLN A 10 13.78 6.19 20.35
C GLN A 10 14.28 6.60 18.96
N LEU A 11 14.75 7.85 18.81
CA LEU A 11 15.58 8.26 17.65
C LEU A 11 16.33 9.58 17.88
N GLU A 12 17.07 9.68 18.99
CA GLU A 12 18.18 10.63 19.15
C GLU A 12 19.34 9.99 19.92
N LEU A 13 20.41 9.61 19.21
CA LEU A 13 21.79 9.59 19.70
C LEU A 13 22.74 9.18 18.54
N GLY A 14 23.65 10.07 18.15
CA GLY A 14 24.61 9.79 17.06
C GLY A 14 25.12 11.02 16.32
N ARG A 15 25.72 12.00 17.02
CA ARG A 15 26.38 13.16 16.40
C ARG A 15 27.90 13.11 16.62
N SER A 16 28.60 12.62 15.62
CA SER A 16 30.04 12.84 15.34
C SER A 16 30.28 12.38 13.89
N GLY A 17 30.93 13.13 13.00
CA GLY A 17 31.69 14.36 13.20
C GLY A 17 33.08 14.18 12.59
N GLU A 18 33.18 14.25 11.26
CA GLU A 18 34.45 14.22 10.55
C GLU A 18 34.40 15.11 9.31
N SER A 19 35.51 15.80 9.06
CA SER A 19 35.70 16.81 8.02
C SER A 19 36.77 16.36 7.06
N HIS A 20 36.59 16.58 5.75
CA HIS A 20 37.74 16.74 4.86
C HIS A 20 37.45 17.71 3.72
N SER A 21 38.44 18.55 3.43
CA SER A 21 38.49 19.43 2.27
C SER A 21 39.10 18.72 1.06
N ASP A 22 38.77 19.18 -0.15
CA ASP A 22 39.71 19.80 -1.11
C ASP A 22 39.48 19.50 -2.60
N SER A 23 39.61 20.58 -3.38
CA SER A 23 40.10 20.69 -4.77
C SER A 23 39.27 20.20 -5.98
N ASP A 24 39.06 21.15 -6.91
CA ASP A 24 38.87 20.93 -8.37
C ASP A 24 40.04 20.13 -8.99
N PRO A 25 39.83 19.53 -10.18
CA PRO A 25 40.42 20.18 -11.37
C PRO A 25 39.55 20.15 -12.65
N LEU A 26 39.93 21.04 -13.58
CA LEU A 26 39.31 21.32 -14.88
C LEU A 26 39.58 20.29 -15.99
N LEU A 27 38.67 20.30 -16.97
CA LEU A 27 38.86 20.02 -18.42
C LEU A 27 39.28 18.61 -18.89
N GLN A 28 38.43 18.03 -19.75
CA GLN A 28 38.85 17.75 -21.13
C GLN A 28 37.64 17.77 -22.09
N ASN A 29 37.77 18.51 -23.21
CA ASN A 29 36.80 18.52 -24.31
C ASN A 29 37.00 17.32 -25.25
N GLN A 30 35.91 16.83 -25.83
CA GLN A 30 35.87 16.33 -27.21
C GLN A 30 34.46 16.50 -27.80
N ALA A 31 34.40 16.94 -29.06
CA ALA A 31 33.17 17.24 -29.79
C ALA A 31 32.95 16.19 -30.90
N ASP A 32 31.73 16.11 -31.44
CA ASP A 32 31.50 16.18 -32.89
C ASP A 32 30.00 16.32 -33.25
N ALA A 33 29.78 17.20 -34.25
CA ALA A 33 28.67 17.41 -35.20
C ALA A 33 27.46 16.43 -35.21
N SER A 34 26.22 16.83 -35.60
CA SER A 34 25.70 17.99 -36.35
C SER A 34 24.17 18.14 -36.08
N SER A 35 23.39 19.11 -36.58
CA SER A 35 23.58 20.17 -37.59
C SER A 35 22.65 21.38 -37.35
N THR A 36 23.02 22.55 -37.87
CA THR A 36 22.36 23.87 -37.72
C THR A 36 21.00 24.03 -38.44
N GLN A 37 20.06 24.77 -37.83
CA GLN A 37 19.21 25.73 -38.54
C GLN A 37 19.41 27.12 -37.93
N GLU A 38 19.69 28.10 -38.78
CA GLU A 38 19.96 29.48 -38.37
C GLU A 38 18.63 30.24 -38.16
N ILE A 39 18.49 30.89 -37.00
CA ILE A 39 17.56 32.01 -36.84
C ILE A 39 18.42 33.23 -36.51
N THR A 40 18.64 34.08 -37.52
CA THR A 40 19.28 35.39 -37.34
C THR A 40 18.32 36.31 -36.59
N VAL A 41 18.63 36.62 -35.33
CA VAL A 41 17.95 37.67 -34.56
C VAL A 41 18.85 38.89 -34.52
N ASN A 42 18.35 40.02 -35.04
CA ASN A 42 19.05 41.29 -34.99
C ASN A 42 19.17 41.79 -33.55
N ASN A 43 20.31 42.40 -33.23
CA ASN A 43 20.63 42.82 -31.88
C ASN A 43 20.06 44.21 -31.56
N GLU A 44 18.76 44.27 -31.24
CA GLU A 44 18.08 45.46 -30.71
C GLU A 44 17.34 45.09 -29.41
N ASP A 45 17.92 45.52 -28.27
CA ASP A 45 17.33 45.64 -26.93
C ASP A 45 16.16 44.71 -26.56
N ILE A 46 16.44 43.40 -26.42
CA ILE A 46 15.52 42.46 -25.78
C ILE A 46 15.96 42.29 -24.32
N GLU A 47 15.24 42.94 -23.39
CA GLU A 47 15.29 42.57 -21.98
C GLU A 47 15.13 41.05 -21.86
N ASN A 48 15.90 40.41 -20.99
CA ASN A 48 15.90 38.96 -20.85
C ASN A 48 14.59 38.50 -20.17
N VAL A 49 13.49 38.49 -20.92
CA VAL A 49 12.17 38.00 -20.52
C VAL A 49 12.26 36.48 -20.44
N SER A 50 12.86 36.02 -19.35
CA SER A 50 12.88 34.62 -18.96
C SER A 50 11.42 34.19 -18.76
N VAL A 51 10.86 33.49 -19.75
CA VAL A 51 9.48 33.02 -19.70
C VAL A 51 9.31 32.20 -18.42
N PRO A 52 8.29 32.46 -17.60
CA PRO A 52 8.13 31.75 -16.33
C PRO A 52 7.90 30.26 -16.60
N CYS A 53 8.70 29.40 -15.98
CA CYS A 53 8.52 27.94 -16.05
C CYS A 53 7.93 27.41 -14.75
N CYS A 54 7.20 26.29 -14.82
CA CYS A 54 6.69 25.59 -13.65
C CYS A 54 7.84 25.00 -12.82
N ARG A 55 7.97 25.38 -11.55
CA ARG A 55 9.04 24.87 -10.65
C ARG A 55 8.97 23.36 -10.33
N ILE A 56 7.95 22.63 -10.81
CA ILE A 56 7.74 21.19 -10.53
C ILE A 56 8.10 20.33 -11.75
N CYS A 57 7.56 20.62 -12.94
CA CYS A 57 7.90 19.90 -14.18
C CYS A 57 9.02 20.55 -14.99
N LEU A 58 9.40 21.80 -14.67
CA LEU A 58 10.40 22.62 -15.36
C LEU A 58 10.00 23.07 -16.79
N GLU A 59 8.79 22.72 -17.22
CA GLU A 59 8.21 23.10 -18.51
C GLU A 59 7.55 24.49 -18.46
N THR A 60 7.47 25.11 -19.63
CA THR A 60 6.83 26.41 -19.89
C THR A 60 5.46 26.27 -20.54
N ASP A 61 5.20 25.11 -21.16
CA ASP A 61 4.04 24.88 -21.99
C ASP A 61 2.76 24.71 -21.15
N CYS A 62 1.79 25.60 -21.39
CA CYS A 62 0.45 25.48 -20.85
C CYS A 62 -0.44 24.74 -21.85
N GLU A 63 -0.86 23.52 -21.50
CA GLU A 63 -2.06 22.94 -22.11
C GLU A 63 -3.25 23.91 -21.92
N PRO A 64 -4.21 23.99 -22.85
CA PRO A 64 -5.30 24.96 -22.78
C PRO A 64 -6.17 24.75 -21.51
N GLY A 65 -5.88 25.54 -20.47
CA GLY A 65 -6.51 25.50 -19.15
C GLY A 65 -5.59 25.21 -17.96
N ASP A 66 -4.29 24.95 -18.15
CA ASP A 66 -3.31 24.69 -17.07
C ASP A 66 -2.35 25.86 -16.84
N GLU A 67 -2.89 26.98 -16.37
CA GLU A 67 -2.15 28.23 -16.16
C GLU A 67 -1.08 28.13 -15.04
N LEU A 68 0.02 28.86 -15.22
CA LEU A 68 1.04 29.08 -14.21
C LEU A 68 0.52 30.03 -13.12
N ILE A 69 0.47 29.55 -11.87
CA ILE A 69 0.03 30.32 -10.71
C ILE A 69 1.18 30.60 -9.73
N SER A 70 1.01 31.64 -8.91
CA SER A 70 1.91 32.02 -7.81
C SER A 70 1.22 31.83 -6.44
N PRO A 71 1.30 30.62 -5.85
CA PRO A 71 0.44 30.23 -4.71
C PRO A 71 0.98 30.65 -3.34
N CYS A 72 2.20 31.21 -3.24
CA CYS A 72 2.90 31.41 -1.97
C CYS A 72 4.02 32.45 -2.05
N MET A 73 4.65 32.76 -0.90
CA MET A 73 5.73 33.76 -0.75
C MET A 73 7.10 33.37 -1.37
N CYS A 74 7.17 32.40 -2.27
CA CYS A 74 8.41 32.11 -3.00
C CYS A 74 8.73 33.24 -3.98
N LYS A 75 10.02 33.46 -4.27
CA LYS A 75 10.50 34.53 -5.15
C LYS A 75 11.34 33.96 -6.30
N GLY A 76 11.41 34.71 -7.40
CA GLY A 76 12.16 34.30 -8.59
C GLY A 76 11.51 33.11 -9.28
N THR A 77 12.28 32.28 -9.97
CA THR A 77 11.77 31.12 -10.73
C THR A 77 11.00 30.11 -9.87
N GLN A 78 11.25 30.06 -8.55
CA GLN A 78 10.49 29.20 -7.63
C GLN A 78 9.10 29.72 -7.24
N GLN A 79 8.64 30.87 -7.76
CA GLN A 79 7.31 31.40 -7.45
C GLN A 79 6.20 30.80 -8.31
N PHE A 80 6.51 30.36 -9.53
CA PHE A 80 5.53 29.87 -10.51
C PHE A 80 5.37 28.34 -10.50
N VAL A 81 4.15 27.85 -10.68
CA VAL A 81 3.82 26.42 -10.78
C VAL A 81 2.52 26.21 -11.57
N HIS A 82 2.44 25.20 -12.42
CA HIS A 82 1.17 24.81 -13.05
C HIS A 82 0.15 24.38 -12.00
N ARG A 83 -1.11 24.75 -12.21
CA ARG A 83 -2.23 24.35 -11.36
C ARG A 83 -2.30 22.82 -11.22
N SER A 84 -2.21 22.07 -12.32
CA SER A 84 -2.26 20.61 -12.31
C SER A 84 -1.12 19.98 -11.50
N CYS A 85 0.09 20.51 -11.64
CA CYS A 85 1.29 20.05 -10.96
C CYS A 85 1.20 20.29 -9.45
N LEU A 86 0.69 21.45 -9.03
CA LEU A 86 0.48 21.75 -7.62
C LEU A 86 -0.59 20.84 -7.00
N ASP A 87 -1.72 20.64 -7.67
CA ASP A 87 -2.78 19.75 -7.18
C ASP A 87 -2.35 18.28 -7.15
N HIS A 88 -1.56 17.83 -8.14
CA HIS A 88 -0.91 16.52 -8.10
C HIS A 88 0.00 16.39 -6.87
N TRP A 89 0.90 17.36 -6.65
CA TRP A 89 1.84 17.39 -5.53
C TRP A 89 1.13 17.36 -4.16
N ARG A 90 0.09 18.19 -3.99
CA ARG A 90 -0.79 18.23 -2.81
C ARG A 90 -1.50 16.90 -2.56
N SER A 91 -1.87 16.17 -3.62
CA SER A 91 -2.56 14.88 -3.51
C SER A 91 -1.63 13.70 -3.15
N VAL A 92 -0.35 13.79 -3.50
CA VAL A 92 0.64 12.71 -3.32
C VAL A 92 1.47 12.86 -2.03
N LYS A 93 1.82 14.09 -1.63
CA LYS A 93 2.63 14.31 -0.42
C LYS A 93 1.83 14.12 0.88
N GLU A 94 2.55 13.90 1.96
CA GLU A 94 1.99 13.73 3.32
C GLU A 94 2.29 14.94 4.21
N GLY A 95 1.50 15.11 5.27
CA GLY A 95 1.56 16.24 6.18
C GLY A 95 1.09 17.57 5.54
N PHE A 96 1.67 18.68 6.02
CA PHE A 96 1.31 20.05 5.71
C PHE A 96 1.39 20.43 4.21
N ALA A 97 1.97 19.59 3.34
CA ALA A 97 2.12 19.86 1.90
C ALA A 97 0.79 20.05 1.14
N PHE A 98 -0.35 19.66 1.74
CA PHE A 98 -1.69 19.91 1.17
C PHE A 98 -2.13 21.37 1.31
N SER A 99 -1.80 22.00 2.44
CA SER A 99 -2.29 23.31 2.89
C SER A 99 -1.21 24.39 2.94
N HIS A 100 0.07 24.02 2.90
CA HIS A 100 1.21 24.93 3.02
C HIS A 100 2.31 24.59 2.00
N CYS A 101 3.04 25.61 1.55
CA CYS A 101 4.16 25.44 0.66
C CYS A 101 5.31 24.66 1.33
N THR A 102 5.79 23.59 0.68
CA THR A 102 6.91 22.79 1.19
C THR A 102 8.22 23.58 1.32
N THR A 103 8.41 24.59 0.46
CA THR A 103 9.61 25.44 0.40
C THR A 103 9.55 26.58 1.44
N CYS A 104 8.61 27.53 1.30
CA CYS A 104 8.55 28.74 2.14
C CYS A 104 7.66 28.63 3.39
N LYS A 105 6.99 27.49 3.61
CA LYS A 105 6.03 27.23 4.71
C LYS A 105 4.79 28.13 4.77
N ALA A 106 4.63 29.10 3.87
CA ALA A 106 3.42 29.92 3.78
C ALA A 106 2.18 29.06 3.48
N GLN A 107 1.04 29.42 4.07
CA GLN A 107 -0.25 28.74 3.89
C GLN A 107 -0.83 29.10 2.52
N PHE A 108 -1.38 28.10 1.81
CA PHE A 108 -2.10 28.31 0.56
C PHE A 108 -3.47 28.93 0.81
N HIS A 109 -3.89 29.83 -0.07
CA HIS A 109 -5.27 30.33 -0.10
C HIS A 109 -6.13 29.29 -0.80
N LEU A 110 -7.12 28.73 -0.09
CA LEU A 110 -7.93 27.61 -0.56
C LEU A 110 -9.38 28.07 -0.77
N ARG A 111 -9.84 28.09 -2.03
CA ARG A 111 -11.25 28.33 -2.38
C ARG A 111 -12.01 27.03 -2.51
N VAL A 112 -13.28 27.03 -2.10
CA VAL A 112 -14.17 25.86 -2.19
C VAL A 112 -14.87 25.84 -3.55
N ALA A 113 -14.65 24.79 -4.33
CA ALA A 113 -15.31 24.54 -5.60
C ALA A 113 -16.30 23.37 -5.50
N LEU A 114 -17.58 23.63 -5.76
CA LEU A 114 -18.63 22.62 -5.78
C LEU A 114 -18.52 21.78 -7.06
N SER A 115 -17.85 20.62 -6.98
CA SER A 115 -17.69 19.72 -8.12
C SER A 115 -18.85 18.70 -8.24
N GLU A 116 -19.62 18.78 -9.33
CA GLU A 116 -20.84 17.98 -9.53
C GLU A 116 -20.59 16.50 -9.89
N ASP A 117 -19.47 16.15 -10.53
CA ASP A 117 -19.20 14.78 -11.02
C ASP A 117 -18.73 13.82 -9.91
N ASN A 118 -19.63 13.49 -8.98
CA ASN A 118 -19.34 12.58 -7.89
C ASN A 118 -19.58 11.09 -8.24
N SER A 119 -20.36 10.78 -9.28
CA SER A 119 -20.87 9.42 -9.54
C SER A 119 -19.90 8.54 -10.33
N TRP A 120 -19.33 9.06 -11.43
CA TRP A 120 -18.33 8.38 -12.25
C TRP A 120 -17.07 8.05 -11.45
N ARG A 121 -16.66 8.99 -10.58
CA ARG A 121 -15.53 8.85 -9.66
C ARG A 121 -15.77 7.77 -8.59
N LYS A 122 -16.97 7.72 -7.99
CA LYS A 122 -17.39 6.63 -7.09
C LYS A 122 -17.41 5.27 -7.81
N MET A 123 -17.82 5.21 -9.08
CA MET A 123 -17.82 3.95 -9.84
C MET A 123 -16.40 3.46 -10.15
N LYS A 124 -15.50 4.34 -10.60
CA LYS A 124 -14.07 4.01 -10.76
C LYS A 124 -13.45 3.51 -9.45
N PHE A 125 -13.76 4.14 -8.32
CA PHE A 125 -13.32 3.68 -6.99
C PHE A 125 -13.77 2.24 -6.69
N ARG A 126 -15.07 1.93 -6.85
CA ARG A 126 -15.59 0.57 -6.63
C ARG A 126 -14.86 -0.44 -7.50
N LEU A 127 -14.60 -0.13 -8.78
CA LEU A 127 -13.85 -0.99 -9.68
C LEU A 127 -12.40 -1.23 -9.23
N PHE A 128 -11.69 -0.22 -8.71
CA PHE A 128 -10.33 -0.42 -8.16
C PHE A 128 -10.32 -1.33 -6.93
N VAL A 129 -11.23 -1.12 -5.97
CA VAL A 129 -11.32 -1.96 -4.76
C VAL A 129 -11.73 -3.39 -5.14
N THR A 130 -12.72 -3.55 -6.03
CA THR A 130 -13.12 -4.87 -6.54
C THR A 130 -11.98 -5.55 -7.27
N ARG A 131 -11.22 -4.85 -8.13
CA ARG A 131 -10.05 -5.41 -8.84
C ARG A 131 -9.01 -5.94 -7.86
N ASP A 132 -8.66 -5.18 -6.83
CA ASP A 132 -7.62 -5.57 -5.86
C ASP A 132 -8.08 -6.79 -5.03
N ILE A 133 -9.37 -6.84 -4.62
CA ILE A 133 -9.96 -8.01 -3.94
C ILE A 133 -10.00 -9.23 -4.86
N VAL A 134 -10.41 -9.06 -6.13
CA VAL A 134 -10.47 -10.13 -7.13
C VAL A 134 -9.09 -10.69 -7.45
N PHE A 135 -8.06 -9.84 -7.51
CA PHE A 135 -6.67 -10.28 -7.68
C PHE A 135 -6.18 -11.14 -6.51
N VAL A 136 -6.44 -10.73 -5.27
CA VAL A 136 -6.11 -11.52 -4.07
C VAL A 136 -6.88 -12.84 -4.06
N PHE A 137 -8.17 -12.83 -4.42
CA PHE A 137 -8.98 -14.04 -4.55
C PHE A 137 -8.38 -15.02 -5.58
N PHE A 138 -8.05 -14.55 -6.78
CA PHE A 138 -7.42 -15.41 -7.80
C PHE A 138 -6.06 -15.96 -7.35
N ALA A 139 -5.23 -15.17 -6.64
CA ALA A 139 -3.97 -15.66 -6.10
C ALA A 139 -4.18 -16.82 -5.10
N VAL A 140 -5.15 -16.71 -4.19
CA VAL A 140 -5.51 -17.79 -3.25
C VAL A 140 -6.07 -19.02 -4.00
N GLN A 141 -6.93 -18.80 -5.00
CA GLN A 141 -7.47 -19.88 -5.82
C GLN A 141 -6.38 -20.64 -6.60
N ILE A 142 -5.37 -19.95 -7.12
CA ILE A 142 -4.21 -20.57 -7.78
C ILE A 142 -3.42 -21.45 -6.81
N VAL A 143 -3.21 -21.01 -5.57
CA VAL A 143 -2.53 -21.82 -4.53
C VAL A 143 -3.34 -23.07 -4.19
N ILE A 144 -4.65 -22.93 -3.95
CA ILE A 144 -5.55 -24.06 -3.67
C ILE A 144 -5.57 -25.06 -4.84
N ALA A 145 -5.66 -24.56 -6.08
CA ALA A 145 -5.63 -25.39 -7.28
C ALA A 145 -4.28 -26.09 -7.49
N ALA A 146 -3.15 -25.45 -7.14
CA ALA A 146 -1.84 -26.08 -7.18
C ALA A 146 -1.71 -27.20 -6.13
N MET A 147 -2.25 -27.00 -4.92
CA MET A 147 -2.26 -28.03 -3.87
C MET A 147 -3.15 -29.23 -4.25
N GLY A 148 -4.35 -28.98 -4.77
CA GLY A 148 -5.22 -30.04 -5.29
C GLY A 148 -4.64 -30.74 -6.53
N GLY A 149 -4.01 -29.99 -7.43
CA GLY A 149 -3.32 -30.53 -8.60
C GLY A 149 -2.13 -31.41 -8.22
N PHE A 150 -1.37 -31.04 -7.19
CA PHE A 150 -0.31 -31.88 -6.64
C PHE A 150 -0.86 -33.20 -6.06
N ALA A 151 -1.96 -33.15 -5.31
CA ALA A 151 -2.63 -34.35 -4.82
C ALA A 151 -3.14 -35.26 -5.96
N TYR A 152 -3.66 -34.68 -7.05
CA TYR A 152 -4.04 -35.42 -8.26
C TYR A 152 -2.84 -36.08 -8.97
N LEU A 153 -1.69 -35.40 -9.02
CA LEU A 153 -0.46 -35.97 -9.60
C LEU A 153 0.11 -37.13 -8.77
N MET A 154 -0.09 -37.11 -7.44
CA MET A 154 0.27 -38.21 -6.54
C MET A 154 -0.69 -39.40 -6.67
N ASP A 155 -2.00 -39.16 -6.79
CA ASP A 155 -3.02 -40.21 -6.96
C ASP A 155 -3.16 -40.66 -8.42
N LYS A 156 -2.03 -41.01 -9.05
CA LYS A 156 -1.92 -41.30 -10.48
C LYS A 156 -2.82 -42.46 -10.94
N ASP A 157 -3.03 -43.43 -10.07
CA ASP A 157 -3.85 -44.62 -10.31
C ASP A 157 -5.30 -44.45 -9.83
N GLY A 158 -5.64 -43.33 -9.18
CA GLY A 158 -6.95 -43.07 -8.58
C GLY A 158 -7.30 -43.98 -7.39
N THR A 159 -6.37 -44.81 -6.93
CA THR A 159 -6.57 -45.79 -5.85
C THR A 159 -7.00 -45.12 -4.56
N PHE A 160 -6.44 -43.94 -4.24
CA PHE A 160 -6.85 -43.18 -3.07
C PHE A 160 -8.29 -42.68 -3.24
N ARG A 161 -8.60 -41.98 -4.33
CA ARG A 161 -9.97 -41.50 -4.62
C ARG A 161 -11.02 -42.63 -4.61
N ASN A 162 -10.71 -43.78 -5.19
CA ASN A 162 -11.63 -44.93 -5.24
C ASN A 162 -11.82 -45.56 -3.85
N SER A 163 -10.82 -45.53 -2.96
CA SER A 163 -11.00 -45.98 -1.56
C SER A 163 -12.00 -45.13 -0.76
N PHE A 164 -12.38 -43.93 -1.25
CA PHE A 164 -13.41 -43.08 -0.65
C PHE A 164 -14.74 -43.07 -1.42
N SER A 165 -14.85 -43.74 -2.59
CA SER A 165 -16.09 -43.67 -3.39
C SER A 165 -17.28 -44.40 -2.76
N ASP A 166 -17.03 -45.35 -1.87
CA ASP A 166 -18.04 -46.30 -1.38
C ASP A 166 -18.90 -45.73 -0.24
N GLY A 167 -18.50 -44.61 0.36
CA GLY A 167 -19.20 -43.98 1.49
C GLY A 167 -19.51 -42.49 1.36
N TRP A 168 -19.02 -41.80 0.32
CA TRP A 168 -19.18 -40.34 0.17
C TRP A 168 -20.19 -39.97 -0.92
N ASP A 169 -20.79 -38.79 -0.75
CA ASP A 169 -21.94 -38.32 -1.53
C ASP A 169 -21.75 -38.36 -3.05
N ARG A 170 -22.84 -38.71 -3.76
CA ARG A 170 -22.93 -38.95 -5.21
C ARG A 170 -22.56 -37.75 -6.11
N ILE A 171 -22.22 -36.62 -5.50
CA ILE A 171 -21.81 -35.36 -6.13
C ILE A 171 -20.29 -35.23 -6.25
N LEU A 172 -19.52 -35.68 -5.24
CA LEU A 172 -18.05 -35.62 -5.26
C LEU A 172 -17.43 -36.74 -6.12
N SER A 173 -18.09 -37.89 -6.23
CA SER A 173 -17.59 -39.02 -7.00
C SER A 173 -17.68 -38.81 -8.52
N LYS A 174 -18.67 -38.05 -9.01
CA LYS A 174 -19.01 -37.94 -10.44
C LYS A 174 -17.94 -37.24 -11.31
N HIS A 175 -17.11 -36.39 -10.72
CA HIS A 175 -16.01 -35.71 -11.42
C HIS A 175 -14.73 -35.72 -10.57
N PRO A 176 -13.54 -36.00 -11.15
CA PRO A 176 -12.29 -36.01 -10.38
C PRO A 176 -11.90 -34.63 -9.85
N ILE A 177 -12.08 -33.58 -10.66
CA ILE A 177 -11.65 -32.21 -10.36
C ILE A 177 -12.15 -31.67 -9.01
N PRO A 178 -13.46 -31.69 -8.68
CA PRO A 178 -13.94 -31.19 -7.39
C PRO A 178 -13.41 -31.98 -6.18
N PHE A 179 -13.17 -33.29 -6.31
CA PHE A 179 -12.62 -34.10 -5.22
C PHE A 179 -11.22 -33.61 -4.82
N TYR A 180 -10.28 -33.49 -5.78
CA TYR A 180 -8.93 -33.00 -5.48
C TYR A 180 -8.90 -31.50 -5.13
N TYR A 181 -9.83 -30.70 -5.65
CA TYR A 181 -10.00 -29.30 -5.20
C TYR A 181 -10.43 -29.22 -3.72
N CYS A 182 -11.37 -30.06 -3.27
CA CYS A 182 -11.74 -30.15 -1.85
C CYS A 182 -10.56 -30.57 -0.96
N ILE A 183 -9.73 -31.53 -1.40
CA ILE A 183 -8.48 -31.89 -0.72
C ILE A 183 -7.51 -30.69 -0.67
N GLY A 184 -7.36 -29.95 -1.77
CA GLY A 184 -6.55 -28.72 -1.82
C GLY A 184 -7.02 -27.64 -0.85
N VAL A 185 -8.34 -27.42 -0.72
CA VAL A 185 -8.95 -26.47 0.24
C VAL A 185 -8.67 -26.90 1.69
N LEU A 186 -8.87 -28.19 2.02
CA LEU A 186 -8.60 -28.71 3.36
C LEU A 186 -7.12 -28.56 3.73
N ALA A 187 -6.21 -28.97 2.83
CA ALA A 187 -4.78 -28.84 3.04
C ALA A 187 -4.34 -27.37 3.17
N PHE A 188 -4.92 -26.45 2.39
CA PHE A 188 -4.65 -25.01 2.51
C PHE A 188 -4.99 -24.47 3.90
N PHE A 189 -6.17 -24.79 4.44
CA PHE A 189 -6.55 -24.37 5.78
C PHE A 189 -5.70 -25.02 6.88
N VAL A 190 -5.36 -26.31 6.77
CA VAL A 190 -4.46 -26.99 7.72
C VAL A 190 -3.09 -26.30 7.77
N LEU A 191 -2.49 -26.00 6.61
CA LEU A 191 -1.23 -25.26 6.55
C LEU A 191 -1.37 -23.84 7.14
N LEU A 192 -2.45 -23.13 6.80
CA LEU A 192 -2.71 -21.78 7.32
C LEU A 192 -2.86 -21.78 8.85
N GLY A 193 -3.52 -22.79 9.42
CA GLY A 193 -3.63 -22.98 10.87
C GLY A 193 -2.27 -23.28 11.52
N PHE A 194 -1.46 -24.12 10.88
CA PHE A 194 -0.12 -24.48 11.36
C PHE A 194 0.84 -23.28 11.34
N PHE A 195 0.91 -22.54 10.23
CA PHE A 195 1.69 -21.30 10.14
C PHE A 195 1.16 -20.21 11.07
N GLY A 196 -0.16 -20.07 11.22
CA GLY A 196 -0.78 -19.14 12.17
C GLY A 196 -0.37 -19.42 13.62
N LEU A 197 -0.38 -20.70 14.01
CA LEU A 197 0.08 -21.14 15.33
C LEU A 197 1.58 -20.90 15.53
N ILE A 198 2.42 -21.23 14.55
CA ILE A 198 3.87 -20.94 14.60
C ILE A 198 4.13 -19.44 14.79
N LEU A 199 3.49 -18.57 14.01
CA LEU A 199 3.65 -17.12 14.10
C LEU A 199 3.17 -16.59 15.46
N HIS A 200 2.05 -17.10 15.97
CA HIS A 200 1.53 -16.74 17.28
C HIS A 200 2.49 -17.15 18.43
N CYS A 201 2.97 -18.39 18.42
CA CYS A 201 3.98 -18.87 19.38
C CYS A 201 5.30 -18.08 19.28
N SER A 202 5.77 -17.77 18.06
CA SER A 202 6.98 -16.97 17.83
C SER A 202 6.86 -15.55 18.42
N SER A 203 5.68 -14.94 18.31
CA SER A 203 5.40 -13.60 18.87
C SER A 203 5.30 -13.58 20.39
N LEU A 204 4.96 -14.70 21.03
CA LEU A 204 4.91 -14.82 22.49
C LEU A 204 6.32 -15.05 23.08
N ASN A 205 7.17 -15.79 22.36
CA ASN A 205 8.52 -16.13 22.81
C ASN A 205 9.44 -14.91 23.02
N SER A 206 9.18 -13.78 22.36
CA SER A 206 10.03 -12.59 22.46
C SER A 206 9.80 -11.70 23.69
N ASN A 207 8.80 -11.99 24.55
CA ASN A 207 8.34 -11.04 25.58
C ASN A 207 8.24 -11.60 27.01
N ASP A 208 8.51 -12.88 27.29
CA ASP A 208 8.41 -13.42 28.65
C ASP A 208 9.49 -14.47 28.99
N PRO A 209 10.44 -14.19 29.91
CA PRO A 209 11.46 -15.16 30.34
C PRO A 209 10.89 -16.36 31.12
N ARG A 210 9.61 -16.35 31.52
CA ARG A 210 8.95 -17.50 32.18
C ARG A 210 8.60 -18.63 31.19
N MET A 211 8.68 -18.39 29.88
CA MET A 211 8.41 -19.38 28.82
C MET A 211 9.59 -20.32 28.52
N ALA A 212 10.74 -20.23 29.21
CA ALA A 212 11.85 -21.17 29.02
C ALA A 212 11.46 -22.65 29.28
N GLY A 213 10.43 -22.90 30.12
CA GLY A 213 9.85 -24.24 30.28
C GLY A 213 8.97 -24.71 29.11
N CYS A 214 8.52 -23.78 28.25
CA CYS A 214 7.69 -24.04 27.08
C CYS A 214 8.51 -24.53 25.86
N GLN A 215 9.85 -24.56 25.97
CA GLN A 215 10.72 -25.22 25.00
C GLN A 215 10.38 -26.72 24.86
N ASN A 216 9.80 -27.33 25.91
CA ASN A 216 9.22 -28.67 25.91
C ASN A 216 7.77 -28.76 25.37
N CYS A 217 7.08 -27.67 25.02
CA CYS A 217 5.75 -27.78 24.38
C CYS A 217 5.84 -28.00 22.87
N CYS A 218 6.88 -27.49 22.21
CA CYS A 218 7.11 -27.72 20.78
C CYS A 218 8.00 -28.95 20.49
N TYR A 219 8.89 -29.32 21.42
CA TYR A 219 9.78 -30.50 21.27
C TYR A 219 9.50 -31.66 22.25
N GLY A 220 8.70 -31.43 23.29
CA GLY A 220 8.49 -32.37 24.41
C GLY A 220 7.02 -32.73 24.64
N TRP A 221 6.16 -32.59 23.62
CA TRP A 221 4.90 -33.32 23.65
C TRP A 221 5.24 -34.80 23.45
N GLY A 222 5.04 -35.62 24.50
CA GLY A 222 5.29 -37.06 24.53
C GLY A 222 4.35 -37.88 23.62
N ILE A 223 4.18 -37.46 22.37
CA ILE A 223 3.48 -38.20 21.31
C ILE A 223 4.23 -39.50 20.95
N LEU A 224 5.54 -39.56 21.22
CA LEU A 224 6.33 -40.79 21.03
C LEU A 224 6.29 -41.75 22.23
N ASP A 225 5.87 -41.29 23.41
CA ASP A 225 5.73 -42.14 24.62
C ASP A 225 4.29 -42.62 24.84
N CYS A 226 3.32 -41.99 24.17
CA CYS A 226 1.92 -42.42 24.14
C CYS A 226 1.60 -43.09 22.79
N PHE A 227 2.34 -44.15 22.43
CA PHE A 227 1.96 -45.05 21.35
C PHE A 227 0.73 -45.86 21.77
N PRO A 228 -0.46 -45.65 21.18
CA PRO A 228 -1.52 -46.64 21.33
C PRO A 228 -1.12 -47.90 20.55
N ALA A 229 -1.37 -49.08 21.12
CA ALA A 229 -0.97 -50.36 20.53
C ALA A 229 -1.75 -50.74 19.24
N SER A 230 -2.52 -49.84 18.64
CA SER A 230 -3.32 -50.07 17.43
C SER A 230 -3.18 -48.94 16.42
N MET A 231 -3.04 -49.31 15.13
CA MET A 231 -2.96 -48.36 14.01
C MET A 231 -4.22 -47.49 13.88
N GLU A 232 -5.37 -48.02 14.29
CA GLU A 232 -6.68 -47.35 14.28
C GLU A 232 -6.68 -46.10 15.17
N ALA A 233 -6.06 -46.19 16.36
CA ALA A 233 -5.96 -45.05 17.28
C ALA A 233 -5.02 -43.96 16.74
N CYS A 234 -3.90 -44.35 16.11
CA CYS A 234 -3.02 -43.40 15.41
C CYS A 234 -3.76 -42.66 14.28
N PHE A 235 -4.55 -43.38 13.48
CA PHE A 235 -5.38 -42.77 12.43
C PHE A 235 -6.39 -41.76 13.02
N ALA A 236 -7.12 -42.14 14.07
CA ALA A 236 -8.07 -41.26 14.74
C ALA A 236 -7.41 -39.97 15.27
N LEU A 237 -6.21 -40.06 15.86
CA LEU A 237 -5.46 -38.89 16.34
C LEU A 237 -5.02 -37.96 15.19
N VAL A 238 -4.58 -38.51 14.06
CA VAL A 238 -4.23 -37.71 12.87
C VAL A 238 -5.47 -36.98 12.32
N VAL A 239 -6.63 -37.65 12.25
CA VAL A 239 -7.89 -37.03 11.82
C VAL A 239 -8.29 -35.88 12.76
N VAL A 240 -8.21 -36.07 14.08
CA VAL A 240 -8.48 -35.01 15.07
C VAL A 240 -7.52 -33.83 14.90
N PHE A 241 -6.22 -34.09 14.72
CA PHE A 241 -5.22 -33.05 14.48
C PHE A 241 -5.54 -32.24 13.21
N VAL A 242 -5.84 -32.91 12.09
CA VAL A 242 -6.24 -32.27 10.82
C VAL A 242 -7.47 -31.38 11.01
N ILE A 243 -8.49 -31.86 11.75
CA ILE A 243 -9.70 -31.07 12.03
C ILE A 243 -9.37 -29.82 12.87
N LEU A 244 -8.58 -29.96 13.92
CA LEU A 244 -8.19 -28.84 14.79
C LEU A 244 -7.41 -27.76 14.01
N PHE A 245 -6.42 -28.16 13.21
CA PHE A 245 -5.64 -27.22 12.39
C PHE A 245 -6.46 -26.59 11.26
N ALA A 246 -7.42 -27.31 10.67
CA ALA A 246 -8.35 -26.73 9.71
C ALA A 246 -9.25 -25.65 10.35
N ILE A 247 -9.78 -25.88 11.55
CA ILE A 247 -10.60 -24.90 12.30
C ILE A 247 -9.76 -23.65 12.64
N LEU A 248 -8.54 -23.84 13.17
CA LEU A 248 -7.61 -22.73 13.43
C LEU A 248 -7.27 -21.97 12.15
N GLY A 249 -7.05 -22.67 11.04
CA GLY A 249 -6.78 -22.08 9.73
C GLY A 249 -7.93 -21.23 9.19
N ILE A 250 -9.18 -21.68 9.37
CA ILE A 250 -10.37 -20.89 9.01
C ILE A 250 -10.44 -19.61 9.85
N ALA A 251 -10.19 -19.70 11.16
CA ALA A 251 -10.16 -18.54 12.05
C ALA A 251 -9.06 -17.53 11.67
N TYR A 252 -7.81 -17.99 11.49
CA TYR A 252 -6.70 -17.15 11.04
C TYR A 252 -6.94 -16.58 9.63
N GLY A 253 -7.54 -17.34 8.73
CA GLY A 253 -7.92 -16.89 7.39
C GLY A 253 -8.94 -15.76 7.42
N PHE A 254 -9.96 -15.84 8.27
CA PHE A 254 -10.94 -14.76 8.46
C PHE A 254 -10.30 -13.49 9.06
N LEU A 255 -9.43 -13.64 10.06
CA LEU A 255 -8.69 -12.52 10.65
C LEU A 255 -7.74 -11.86 9.64
N ALA A 256 -7.00 -12.65 8.86
CA ALA A 256 -6.13 -12.15 7.80
C ALA A 256 -6.93 -11.44 6.69
N ALA A 257 -8.07 -11.99 6.28
CA ALA A 257 -8.94 -11.38 5.27
C ALA A 257 -9.52 -10.04 5.75
N THR A 258 -10.04 -9.98 6.98
CA THR A 258 -10.58 -8.73 7.55
C THR A 258 -9.50 -7.65 7.71
N MET A 259 -8.31 -8.01 8.20
CA MET A 259 -7.16 -7.11 8.27
C MET A 259 -6.70 -6.61 6.88
N ALA A 260 -6.67 -7.50 5.88
CA ALA A 260 -6.32 -7.13 4.51
C ALA A 260 -7.34 -6.17 3.89
N ILE A 261 -8.65 -6.46 4.03
CA ILE A 261 -9.73 -5.60 3.56
C ILE A 261 -9.65 -4.22 4.24
N GLN A 262 -9.48 -4.17 5.57
CA GLN A 262 -9.29 -2.92 6.30
C GLN A 262 -8.08 -2.14 5.78
N LYS A 263 -6.92 -2.78 5.60
CA LYS A 263 -5.70 -2.12 5.11
C LYS A 263 -5.83 -1.60 3.68
N ILE A 264 -6.45 -2.36 2.79
CA ILE A 264 -6.77 -1.94 1.40
C ILE A 264 -7.72 -0.74 1.42
N TRP A 265 -8.77 -0.81 2.25
CA TRP A 265 -9.76 0.26 2.36
C TRP A 265 -9.15 1.55 2.92
N GLN A 266 -8.39 1.48 4.02
CA GLN A 266 -7.67 2.63 4.61
C GLN A 266 -6.71 3.27 3.61
N ARG A 267 -5.90 2.47 2.90
CA ARG A 267 -4.93 2.97 1.92
C ARG A 267 -5.61 3.73 0.78
N HIS A 268 -6.64 3.14 0.17
CA HIS A 268 -7.37 3.78 -0.92
C HIS A 268 -8.16 5.00 -0.44
N TYR A 269 -8.84 4.90 0.71
CA TYR A 269 -9.63 5.99 1.28
C TYR A 269 -8.78 7.26 1.50
N HIS A 270 -7.59 7.13 2.08
CA HIS A 270 -6.68 8.27 2.31
C HIS A 270 -6.20 8.93 1.00
N ILE A 271 -5.81 8.12 0.00
CA ILE A 271 -5.38 8.63 -1.32
C ILE A 271 -6.55 9.33 -2.05
N LEU A 272 -7.76 8.80 -1.91
CA LEU A 272 -8.95 9.34 -2.56
C LEU A 272 -9.45 10.62 -1.90
N ILE A 273 -9.48 10.67 -0.56
CA ILE A 273 -9.80 11.91 0.17
C ILE A 273 -8.88 13.03 -0.30
N LYS A 274 -7.56 12.83 -0.35
CA LYS A 274 -6.64 13.88 -0.80
C LYS A 274 -6.91 14.34 -2.23
N ARG A 275 -7.21 13.42 -3.16
CA ARG A 275 -7.56 13.74 -4.55
C ARG A 275 -8.94 14.36 -4.73
N GLU A 276 -9.84 14.17 -3.77
CA GLU A 276 -11.13 14.83 -3.70
C GLU A 276 -10.97 16.25 -3.15
N LEU A 277 -10.30 16.37 -2.00
CA LEU A 277 -10.01 17.64 -1.34
C LEU A 277 -9.12 18.56 -2.18
N THR A 278 -8.22 18.08 -3.03
CA THR A 278 -7.49 18.97 -3.96
C THR A 278 -8.39 19.62 -5.01
N LYS A 279 -9.54 19.00 -5.32
CA LYS A 279 -10.53 19.53 -6.29
C LYS A 279 -11.63 20.34 -5.62
N GLU A 280 -12.02 19.97 -4.40
CA GLU A 280 -12.92 20.77 -3.56
C GLU A 280 -12.20 22.03 -3.07
N TYR A 281 -10.95 21.91 -2.58
CA TYR A 281 -10.13 23.02 -2.08
C TYR A 281 -9.05 23.39 -3.09
N ILE A 282 -9.39 24.30 -3.98
CA ILE A 282 -8.54 24.79 -5.06
C ILE A 282 -7.60 25.89 -4.54
N VAL A 283 -6.30 25.81 -4.85
CA VAL A 283 -5.37 26.91 -4.53
C VAL A 283 -5.62 28.12 -5.43
N GLU A 284 -5.70 29.31 -4.84
CA GLU A 284 -5.81 30.59 -5.55
C GLU A 284 -4.45 31.13 -6.02
N ASP A 285 -4.46 31.95 -7.08
CA ASP A 285 -3.26 32.65 -7.53
C ASP A 285 -3.17 34.03 -6.86
N LEU A 286 -2.07 34.27 -6.15
CA LEU A 286 -1.84 35.51 -5.41
C LEU A 286 -1.13 36.58 -6.25
N HIS A 287 -0.78 36.29 -7.51
CA HIS A 287 -0.10 37.20 -8.43
C HIS A 287 1.15 37.86 -7.79
N GLY A 288 1.93 37.08 -7.04
CA GLY A 288 3.08 37.52 -6.24
C GLY A 288 2.77 38.32 -4.96
N SER A 289 1.51 38.69 -4.73
CA SER A 289 1.06 39.57 -3.63
C SER A 289 0.44 38.77 -2.49
N TYR A 290 1.29 38.16 -1.65
CA TYR A 290 0.83 37.35 -0.53
C TYR A 290 0.23 38.17 0.62
N SER A 291 -0.93 37.72 1.12
CA SER A 291 -1.49 38.10 2.42
C SER A 291 -1.74 36.85 3.28
N PRO A 292 -1.89 36.94 4.61
CA PRO A 292 -2.21 35.77 5.44
C PRO A 292 -3.54 35.15 5.01
N ALA A 293 -3.52 33.84 4.72
CA ALA A 293 -4.71 33.10 4.32
C ALA A 293 -5.80 33.16 5.41
N LYS A 294 -7.04 33.38 4.99
CA LYS A 294 -8.22 33.30 5.86
C LYS A 294 -9.14 32.23 5.30
N LEU A 295 -9.15 31.07 5.93
CA LEU A 295 -10.13 30.02 5.65
C LEU A 295 -11.31 30.18 6.62
N ASP A 296 -12.51 29.86 6.15
CA ASP A 296 -13.68 29.78 7.02
C ASP A 296 -13.51 28.67 8.08
N SER A 297 -14.03 28.88 9.29
CA SER A 297 -13.70 28.03 10.45
C SER A 297 -14.23 26.60 10.32
N GLU A 298 -15.40 26.39 9.70
CA GLU A 298 -15.92 25.05 9.41
C GLU A 298 -14.97 24.27 8.49
N HIS A 299 -14.46 24.97 7.47
CA HIS A 299 -13.56 24.41 6.47
C HIS A 299 -12.16 24.12 7.05
N GLU A 300 -11.68 24.95 7.98
CA GLU A 300 -10.46 24.71 8.73
C GLU A 300 -10.58 23.50 9.68
N GLU A 301 -11.70 23.37 10.40
CA GLU A 301 -11.98 22.21 11.25
C GLU A 301 -12.09 20.92 10.43
N ARG A 302 -12.77 20.95 9.27
CA ARG A 302 -12.81 19.82 8.33
C ARG A 302 -11.40 19.35 7.94
N LEU A 303 -10.50 20.27 7.60
CA LEU A 303 -9.12 19.96 7.22
C LEU A 303 -8.25 19.47 8.40
N LYS A 304 -8.46 20.00 9.61
CA LYS A 304 -7.83 19.50 10.85
C LYS A 304 -8.28 18.07 11.18
N MET A 305 -9.56 17.76 11.04
CA MET A 305 -10.10 16.40 11.28
C MET A 305 -9.47 15.34 10.37
N VAL A 306 -9.12 15.69 9.12
CA VAL A 306 -8.39 14.80 8.19
C VAL A 306 -6.86 14.92 8.28
N LYS A 307 -6.32 15.68 9.24
CA LYS A 307 -4.87 15.89 9.48
C LYS A 307 -4.12 16.45 8.26
N LEU A 308 -4.72 17.40 7.55
CA LEU A 308 -4.13 18.10 6.40
C LEU A 308 -3.74 19.57 6.70
N LEU A 309 -3.91 19.99 7.95
CA LEU A 309 -3.58 21.30 8.51
C LEU A 309 -2.78 21.05 9.79
#